data_AF-A0A5C9D2B8-F1
#
_entry.id   AF-A0A5C9D2B8-F1
#
_cell.length_a   1.000
_cell.length_b   1.000
_cell.length_c   1.000
_cell.angle_alpha   90.00
_cell.angle_beta   90.00
_cell.angle_gamma   90.00
#
_symmetry.space_group_name_H-M   'P 1'
#
loop_
_entity.id
_entity.type
_entity.pdbx_description
1 polymer ?
#
loop_
_entity_poly.entity_id
_entity_poly.type
_entity_poly.pdbx_seq_one_letter_code
_entity_poly.pdbx_strand_id
1 'polypeptide(L)'
;MMLAIEPQCVKIEAATDEKSLPGLPYVGSRMLGSPFIAYGDFREYCRSGVWGEVSKSTDAEKGRAWMEGAVETCADFLKEWQARQTSLKEEHR
;
A
#
# COMPACT_ATOMS: atom_id res chain seq x y z
N MET A 1 -3.26 4.93 -7.44
CA MET A 1 -1.87 5.44 -7.50
C MET A 1 -1.26 5.22 -8.88
N MET A 2 -1.11 3.99 -9.37
CA MET A 2 -0.45 3.75 -10.68
C MET A 2 -1.07 4.51 -11.86
N LEU A 3 -2.41 4.62 -11.93
CA LEU A 3 -3.07 5.45 -12.95
C LEU A 3 -2.66 6.93 -12.93
N ALA A 4 -2.25 7.46 -11.78
CA ALA A 4 -1.85 8.86 -11.64
C ALA A 4 -0.39 9.11 -12.09
N ILE A 5 0.45 8.08 -12.04
CA ILE A 5 1.90 8.16 -12.30
C ILE A 5 2.21 7.74 -13.72
N GLU A 6 1.67 6.59 -14.12
CA GLU A 6 2.04 5.87 -15.33
C GLU A 6 0.78 5.16 -15.89
N PRO A 7 -0.20 5.94 -16.41
CA PRO A 7 -1.49 5.39 -16.84
C PRO A 7 -1.35 4.34 -17.95
N GLN A 8 -0.37 4.47 -18.83
CA GLN A 8 -0.10 3.53 -19.92
C GLN A 8 0.32 2.13 -19.46
N CYS A 9 0.77 1.99 -18.22
CA CYS A 9 1.10 0.67 -17.64
C CYS A 9 -0.11 -0.02 -17.02
N VAL A 10 -1.30 0.60 -17.01
CA VAL A 10 -2.49 0.07 -16.36
C VAL A 10 -3.58 -0.21 -17.40
N LYS A 11 -4.04 -1.46 -17.44
CA LYS A 11 -5.16 -1.92 -18.28
C LYS A 11 -6.39 -2.13 -17.41
N ILE A 12 -7.13 -1.06 -17.13
CA ILE A 12 -8.31 -1.11 -16.24
C ILE A 12 -9.42 -1.98 -16.82
N GLU A 13 -9.56 -1.99 -18.13
CA GLU A 13 -10.50 -2.83 -18.87
C GLU A 13 -10.24 -4.34 -18.69
N ALA A 14 -9.02 -4.73 -18.30
CA ALA A 14 -8.66 -6.09 -17.97
C ALA A 14 -8.79 -6.40 -16.46
N ALA A 15 -9.11 -5.42 -15.64
CA ALA A 15 -9.26 -5.60 -14.19
C ALA A 15 -10.52 -6.41 -13.89
N THR A 16 -10.38 -7.37 -12.97
CA THR A 16 -11.50 -8.16 -12.46
C THR A 16 -11.66 -7.88 -10.98
N ASP A 17 -12.87 -7.53 -10.56
CA ASP A 17 -13.20 -7.42 -9.16
C ASP A 17 -13.26 -8.82 -8.54
N GLU A 18 -12.43 -9.06 -7.53
CA GLU A 18 -12.36 -10.35 -6.88
C GLU A 18 -12.54 -10.18 -5.38
N LYS A 19 -13.53 -10.89 -4.82
CA LYS A 19 -13.60 -11.04 -3.36
C LYS A 19 -12.41 -11.88 -2.91
N SER A 20 -11.74 -11.44 -1.85
CA SER A 20 -10.74 -12.28 -1.21
C SER A 20 -11.34 -13.62 -0.77
N LEU A 21 -10.53 -14.68 -0.80
CA LEU A 21 -10.97 -15.98 -0.29
C LEU A 21 -11.05 -15.95 1.25
N PRO A 22 -11.80 -16.87 1.88
CA PRO A 22 -11.99 -16.87 3.34
C PRO A 22 -10.71 -16.89 4.17
N GLY A 23 -9.57 -17.30 3.61
CA GLY A 23 -8.28 -17.25 4.27
C GLY A 23 -7.83 -15.82 4.62
N LEU A 24 -8.08 -14.84 3.76
CA LEU A 24 -7.64 -13.46 4.02
C LEU A 24 -8.34 -12.83 5.24
N PRO A 25 -9.69 -12.87 5.36
CA PRO A 25 -10.37 -12.39 6.57
C PRO A 25 -10.04 -13.19 7.83
N TYR A 26 -9.74 -14.49 7.70
CA TYR A 26 -9.38 -15.33 8.85
C TYR A 26 -8.09 -14.83 9.51
N VAL A 27 -7.05 -14.54 8.73
CA VAL A 27 -5.80 -14.01 9.26
C VAL A 27 -6.00 -12.64 9.89
N GLY A 28 -6.68 -11.73 9.19
CA GLY A 28 -6.91 -10.36 9.69
C GLY A 28 -7.72 -10.27 10.98
N SER A 29 -8.52 -11.29 11.31
CA SER A 29 -9.38 -11.28 12.51
C SER A 29 -8.91 -12.17 13.66
N ARG A 30 -8.00 -13.13 13.40
CA ARG A 30 -7.69 -14.19 14.38
C ARG A 30 -6.20 -14.48 14.59
N MET A 31 -5.32 -13.96 13.75
CA MET A 31 -3.89 -14.25 13.84
C MET A 31 -3.06 -12.97 13.97
N LEU A 32 -2.03 -13.02 14.81
CA LEU A 32 -0.96 -12.03 14.78
C LEU A 32 -0.06 -12.35 13.57
N GLY A 33 -0.08 -11.51 12.56
CA GLY A 33 0.80 -11.65 11.40
C GLY A 33 0.13 -11.30 10.09
N SER A 34 0.74 -11.76 9.00
CA SER A 34 0.26 -11.53 7.65
C SER A 34 -0.18 -12.84 6.99
N PRO A 35 -1.04 -12.78 5.95
CA PRO A 35 -1.41 -13.95 5.16
C PRO A 35 -0.19 -14.69 4.60
N PHE A 36 0.92 -14.00 4.35
CA PHE A 36 2.18 -14.59 3.89
C PHE A 36 2.87 -15.49 4.92
N ILE A 37 2.55 -15.32 6.21
CA ILE A 37 3.06 -16.18 7.29
C ILE A 37 2.10 -17.34 7.52
N ALA A 38 0.80 -17.07 7.45
CA ALA A 38 -0.25 -18.05 7.72
C ALA A 38 -0.43 -19.08 6.59
N TYR A 39 -0.19 -18.66 5.35
CA TYR A 39 -0.39 -19.46 4.15
C TYR A 39 0.94 -19.59 3.40
N GLY A 40 1.21 -20.82 2.94
CA GLY A 40 2.38 -21.09 2.10
C GLY A 40 2.13 -20.71 0.64
N ASP A 41 0.87 -20.48 0.28
CA ASP A 41 0.45 -20.25 -1.10
C ASP A 41 -0.64 -19.17 -1.20
N PHE A 42 -0.45 -18.23 -2.13
CA PHE A 42 -1.41 -17.15 -2.42
C PHE A 42 -2.78 -17.69 -2.82
N ARG A 43 -2.82 -18.87 -3.46
CA ARG A 43 -4.06 -19.54 -3.88
C ARG A 43 -4.98 -19.88 -2.70
N GLU A 44 -4.45 -19.89 -1.47
CA GLU A 44 -5.23 -20.14 -0.25
C GLU A 44 -6.10 -18.93 0.14
N TYR A 45 -5.74 -17.72 -0.30
CA TYR A 45 -6.42 -16.49 0.09
C TYR A 45 -6.79 -15.54 -1.07
N CYS A 46 -6.36 -15.84 -2.30
CA CYS A 46 -6.67 -15.06 -3.51
C CYS A 46 -6.53 -15.91 -4.79
N ARG A 47 -7.32 -15.68 -5.85
CA ARG A 47 -7.20 -16.43 -7.12
C ARG A 47 -6.30 -15.74 -8.14
N SER A 48 -6.49 -14.44 -8.37
CA SER A 48 -5.77 -13.68 -9.41
C SER A 48 -4.60 -12.83 -8.89
N GLY A 49 -4.40 -12.80 -7.57
CA GLY A 49 -3.52 -11.84 -6.89
C GLY A 49 -4.21 -10.50 -6.58
N VAL A 50 -5.47 -10.31 -6.99
CA VAL A 50 -6.28 -9.12 -6.70
C VAL A 50 -7.28 -9.41 -5.59
N TRP A 51 -7.48 -8.44 -4.70
CA TRP A 51 -8.57 -8.45 -3.72
C TRP A 51 -9.28 -7.10 -3.73
N GLY A 52 -10.61 -7.15 -3.64
CA GLY A 52 -11.47 -5.98 -3.59
C GLY A 52 -12.01 -5.56 -4.96
N GLU A 53 -12.75 -4.45 -4.94
CA GLU A 53 -13.33 -3.82 -6.12
C GLU A 53 -12.35 -2.77 -6.66
N VAL A 54 -11.92 -2.95 -7.90
CA VAL A 54 -10.96 -2.10 -8.62
C VAL A 54 -11.66 -1.40 -9.78
N SER A 55 -12.59 -2.08 -10.46
CA SER A 55 -13.22 -1.59 -11.69
C SER A 55 -13.97 -0.26 -11.53
N LYS A 56 -14.61 -0.03 -10.37
CA LYS A 56 -15.38 1.20 -10.08
C LYS A 56 -14.68 2.18 -9.14
N SER A 57 -13.62 1.73 -8.47
CA SER A 57 -12.95 2.50 -7.42
C SER A 57 -11.66 3.17 -7.92
N THR A 58 -11.12 2.72 -9.05
CA THR A 58 -9.85 3.25 -9.57
C THR A 58 -10.05 4.60 -10.22
N ASP A 59 -9.31 5.59 -9.70
CA ASP A 59 -9.41 6.98 -10.10
C ASP A 59 -8.00 7.60 -10.03
N ALA A 60 -7.60 8.31 -11.08
CA ALA A 60 -6.30 8.96 -11.16
C ALA A 60 -6.19 10.14 -10.19
N GLU A 61 -7.28 10.88 -9.97
CA GLU A 61 -7.32 12.01 -9.04
C GLU A 61 -7.15 11.52 -7.60
N LYS A 62 -7.90 10.48 -7.21
CA LYS A 62 -7.68 9.80 -5.93
C LYS A 62 -6.25 9.28 -5.83
N GLY A 63 -5.75 8.65 -6.89
CA GLY A 63 -4.36 8.18 -6.94
C GLY A 63 -3.33 9.27 -6.65
N ARG A 64 -3.55 10.49 -7.16
CA ARG A 64 -2.68 11.65 -6.94
C ARG A 64 -2.77 12.17 -5.51
N ALA A 65 -3.98 12.38 -4.99
CA ALA A 65 -4.18 12.87 -3.63
C ALA A 65 -3.52 11.98 -2.57
N TRP A 66 -3.64 10.65 -2.74
CA TRP A 66 -2.97 9.69 -1.86
C TRP A 66 -1.44 9.75 -1.99
N MET A 67 -0.92 9.98 -3.20
CA MET A 67 0.52 10.11 -3.44
C MET A 67 1.08 11.36 -2.77
N GLU A 68 0.42 12.50 -2.95
CA GLU A 68 0.82 13.79 -2.39
C GLU A 68 0.92 13.72 -0.87
N GLY A 69 -0.12 13.19 -0.20
CA GLY A 69 -0.08 13.00 1.25
C GLY A 69 1.03 12.06 1.73
N ALA A 70 1.32 10.99 0.98
CA ALA A 70 2.43 10.08 1.30
C ALA A 70 3.79 10.75 1.14
N VAL A 71 3.98 11.55 0.09
CA VAL A 71 5.21 12.31 -0.17
C VAL A 71 5.44 13.37 0.92
N GLU A 72 4.39 14.12 1.27
CA GLU A 72 4.45 15.11 2.34
C GLU A 72 4.85 14.47 3.68
N THR A 73 4.19 13.37 4.05
CA THR A 73 4.50 12.64 5.29
C THR A 73 5.95 12.16 5.32
N CYS A 74 6.44 11.60 4.20
CA CYS A 74 7.84 11.17 4.09
C CYS A 74 8.82 12.35 4.21
N ALA A 75 8.50 13.47 3.54
CA ALA A 75 9.35 14.66 3.58
C ALA A 75 9.45 15.24 4.99
N ASP A 76 8.34 15.29 5.72
CA ASP A 76 8.32 15.80 7.09
C ASP A 76 9.09 14.88 8.04
N PHE A 77 8.91 13.56 7.92
CA PHE A 77 9.73 12.60 8.66
C PHE A 77 11.24 12.80 8.41
N LEU A 78 11.65 13.01 7.15
CA LEU A 78 13.06 13.23 6.82
C LEU A 78 13.60 14.54 7.39
N LYS A 79 12.81 15.62 7.36
CA LYS A 79 13.17 16.91 7.98
C LYS A 79 13.36 16.75 9.49
N GLU A 80 12.43 16.08 10.17
CA GLU A 80 12.51 15.82 11.61
C GLU A 80 13.75 14.97 11.95
N TRP A 81 13.98 13.91 11.19
CA TRP A 81 15.16 13.06 11.36
C TRP A 81 16.45 13.88 11.23
N GLN A 82 16.56 14.69 10.18
CA GLN A 82 17.74 15.53 9.94
C GLN A 82 17.95 16.55 11.07
N ALA A 83 16.88 17.20 11.54
CA ALA A 83 16.94 18.16 12.64
C ALA A 83 17.47 17.50 13.94
N ARG A 84 16.98 16.30 14.26
CA ARG A 84 17.48 15.53 15.43
C ARG A 84 18.96 15.19 15.30
N GLN A 85 19.41 14.75 14.12
CA GLN A 85 20.81 14.43 13.88
C GLN A 85 21.74 15.65 14.02
N THR A 86 21.27 16.84 13.63
CA THR A 86 22.02 18.09 13.82
C THR A 86 22.14 18.48 15.29
N SER A 87 21.02 18.45 16.05
CA SER A 87 21.02 18.74 17.50
C SER A 87 22.01 17.86 18.26
N LEU A 88 21.99 16.55 17.99
CA LEU A 88 22.89 15.60 18.65
C LEU A 88 24.37 15.89 18.38
N LYS A 89 24.72 16.39 17.19
CA LYS A 89 26.10 16.76 16.86
C LYS A 89 26.56 18.03 17.55
N GLU A 90 25.64 18.97 17.80
CA GLU A 90 25.94 20.22 18.50
C GLU A 90 26.10 20.00 20.01
N GLU A 91 25.34 19.07 20.60
CA GLU A 91 25.44 18.72 22.02
C GLU A 91 26.73 17.97 22.40
N HIS A 92 27.39 17.30 21.44
CA HIS A 92 28.61 16.53 21.66
C HIS A 92 29.90 17.26 21.22
N ARG A 93 29.82 18.57 20.98
CA ARG A 93 30.95 19.42 20.56
C ARG A 93 31.39 20.35 21.68
#